data_AF-A0A9P5P9B8-F1
#
_entry.id   AF-A0A9P5P9B8-F1
#
_cell.length_a   1.000
_cell.length_b   1.000
_cell.length_c   1.000
_cell.angle_alpha   90.00
_cell.angle_beta   90.00
_cell.angle_gamma   90.00
#
_symmetry.space_group_name_H-M   'P 1'
#
loop_
_entity.id
_entity.type
_entity.pdbx_description
1 polymer ?
#
loop_
_entity_poly.entity_id
_entity_poly.type
_entity_poly.pdbx_seq_one_letter_code
_entity_poly.pdbx_strand_id
1 'polypeptide(L)'
;MSSSGSESVPTAAPAKSTVLIKFSQVDTCLLYLETTLNTKIATLNAVEKANNDLRQTNGAMLRQLKEIKDTLKKAEEKDAVLEARLDELKARGIKTGDEERSMAFKDNSVKIFQLLMGVSSLAKKENIPEYPAEGTKWPVDTTSNVRLLRFQWEKKASDEPNYGNITTIMSFIRKKGAEHVPAATKPIALLSDVDLRKRCAANFNALRRKILPLKAKDKPEEVEGNEKKLSKEVKQSCQKGKLTVRIRKRAKLEGDDAKFKQSRYDGAFIANAMSEDEDEIVNGKKTGKSKRCMNPWIAGTSEP
;
A
#
# COMPACT_ATOMS: atom_id res chain seq x y z
N MET A 1 -12.84 89.69 -67.75
CA MET A 1 -14.29 89.49 -67.85
C MET A 1 -14.50 87.98 -67.91
N SER A 2 -15.19 87.28 -67.02
CA SER A 2 -16.09 87.65 -65.93
C SER A 2 -16.20 86.45 -64.97
N SER A 3 -16.39 86.77 -63.68
CA SER A 3 -17.41 86.21 -62.78
C SER A 3 -17.61 84.68 -62.75
N SER A 4 -17.40 83.99 -61.63
CA SER A 4 -18.36 84.05 -60.52
C SER A 4 -17.79 83.38 -59.25
N GLY A 5 -17.50 84.19 -58.24
CA GLY A 5 -17.35 83.72 -56.87
C GLY A 5 -18.70 83.82 -56.18
N SER A 6 -19.35 82.68 -55.96
CA SER A 6 -20.53 82.59 -55.09
C SER A 6 -20.08 82.44 -53.65
N GLU A 7 -20.00 83.55 -52.92
CA GLU A 7 -19.89 83.56 -51.47
C GLU A 7 -21.17 82.96 -50.85
N SER A 8 -21.08 81.72 -50.36
CA SER A 8 -22.11 81.12 -49.51
C SER A 8 -22.04 81.75 -48.12
N VAL A 9 -23.06 82.54 -47.79
CA VAL A 9 -23.26 83.13 -46.46
C VAL A 9 -23.32 82.03 -45.39
N PRO A 10 -22.55 82.11 -44.30
CA PRO A 10 -22.63 81.16 -43.20
C PRO A 10 -23.92 81.39 -42.41
N THR A 11 -24.92 80.56 -42.65
CA THR A 11 -26.17 80.54 -41.88
C THR A 11 -25.86 80.15 -40.43
N ALA A 12 -25.94 81.13 -39.52
CA ALA A 12 -25.74 80.92 -38.10
C ALA A 12 -26.77 79.90 -37.56
N ALA A 13 -26.30 78.71 -37.21
CA ALA A 13 -27.13 77.67 -36.59
C ALA A 13 -27.67 78.17 -35.23
N PRO A 14 -28.93 77.86 -34.88
CA PRO A 14 -29.57 78.40 -33.68
C PRO A 14 -28.96 77.79 -32.41
N ALA A 15 -28.26 78.61 -31.61
CA ALA A 15 -27.61 78.24 -30.35
C ALA A 15 -28.52 77.52 -29.33
N LYS A 16 -29.86 77.64 -29.46
CA LYS A 16 -30.84 76.94 -28.62
C LYS A 16 -30.85 75.41 -28.83
N SER A 17 -30.49 74.93 -30.02
CA SER A 17 -30.48 73.49 -30.33
C SER A 17 -29.37 72.73 -29.59
N THR A 18 -28.19 73.35 -29.45
CA THR A 18 -27.02 72.73 -28.82
C THR A 18 -27.22 72.46 -27.32
N VAL A 19 -27.99 73.31 -26.63
CA VAL A 19 -28.27 73.14 -25.20
C VAL A 19 -29.18 71.93 -24.96
N LEU A 20 -30.24 71.77 -25.76
CA LEU A 20 -31.15 70.62 -25.64
C LEU A 20 -30.45 69.29 -25.94
N ILE A 21 -29.54 69.26 -26.91
CA ILE A 21 -28.72 68.08 -27.22
C ILE A 21 -27.82 67.70 -26.03
N LYS A 22 -27.26 68.69 -25.32
CA LYS A 22 -26.42 68.42 -24.14
C LYS A 22 -27.25 67.88 -22.96
N PHE A 23 -28.46 68.40 -22.74
CA PHE A 23 -29.35 67.86 -21.70
C PHE A 23 -29.75 66.41 -21.99
N SER A 24 -30.14 66.08 -23.23
CA SER A 24 -30.49 64.70 -23.59
C SER A 24 -29.30 63.74 -23.47
N GLN A 25 -28.08 64.20 -23.76
CA GLN A 25 -26.86 63.42 -23.53
C GLN A 25 -26.65 63.15 -22.03
N VAL A 26 -26.84 64.14 -21.16
CA VAL A 26 -26.74 63.95 -19.71
C VAL A 26 -27.78 62.95 -19.20
N ASP A 27 -29.04 63.06 -19.62
CA ASP A 27 -30.10 62.12 -19.24
C ASP A 27 -29.78 60.69 -19.69
N THR A 28 -29.25 60.53 -20.90
CA THR A 28 -28.81 59.23 -21.42
C THR A 28 -27.65 58.67 -20.60
N CYS A 29 -26.68 59.50 -20.22
CA CYS A 29 -25.57 59.09 -19.35
C CYS A 29 -26.06 58.71 -17.94
N LEU A 30 -27.01 59.45 -17.37
CA LEU A 30 -27.59 59.13 -16.06
C LEU A 30 -28.35 57.81 -16.09
N LEU A 31 -29.18 57.57 -17.11
CA LEU A 31 -29.88 56.29 -17.28
C LEU A 31 -28.90 55.12 -17.46
N TYR A 32 -27.81 55.32 -18.21
CA TYR A 32 -26.75 54.32 -18.36
C TYR A 32 -26.05 54.02 -17.03
N LEU A 33 -25.74 55.04 -16.23
CA LEU A 33 -25.14 54.86 -14.91
C LEU A 33 -26.08 54.14 -13.95
N GLU A 34 -27.36 54.50 -13.93
CA GLU A 34 -28.37 53.87 -13.09
C GLU A 34 -28.55 52.38 -13.44
N THR A 35 -28.72 52.06 -14.72
CA THR A 35 -28.83 50.67 -15.18
C THR A 35 -27.56 49.86 -14.89
N THR A 36 -26.38 50.46 -15.06
CA THR A 36 -25.10 49.82 -14.72
C THR A 36 -24.98 49.59 -13.20
N LEU A 37 -25.37 50.56 -12.37
CA LEU A 37 -25.34 50.45 -10.92
C LEU A 37 -26.30 49.37 -10.42
N ASN A 38 -27.53 49.36 -10.92
CA ASN A 38 -28.53 48.35 -10.58
C ASN A 38 -28.07 46.94 -10.98
N THR A 39 -27.44 46.80 -12.15
CA THR A 39 -26.84 45.52 -12.58
C THR A 39 -25.73 45.09 -11.63
N LYS A 40 -24.83 46.00 -11.23
CA LYS A 40 -23.76 45.70 -10.27
C LYS A 40 -24.32 45.29 -8.91
N ILE A 41 -25.34 45.97 -8.39
CA ILE A 41 -26.02 45.61 -7.14
C ILE A 41 -26.62 44.21 -7.24
N ALA A 42 -27.30 43.89 -8.35
CA ALA A 42 -27.85 42.56 -8.57
C ALA A 42 -26.76 41.47 -8.58
N THR A 43 -25.62 41.74 -9.24
CA THR A 43 -24.48 40.79 -9.23
C THR A 43 -23.85 40.62 -7.85
N LEU A 44 -23.73 41.70 -7.07
CA LEU A 44 -23.19 41.63 -5.70
C LEU A 44 -24.10 40.80 -4.79
N ASN A 45 -25.41 41.02 -4.85
CA ASN A 45 -26.38 40.23 -4.08
C ASN A 45 -26.34 38.74 -4.46
N ALA A 46 -26.17 38.43 -5.75
CA ALA A 46 -26.02 37.04 -6.20
C ALA A 46 -24.74 36.39 -5.66
N VAL A 47 -23.62 37.12 -5.66
CA VAL A 47 -22.34 36.66 -5.09
C VAL A 47 -22.44 36.47 -3.58
N GLU A 48 -23.10 37.38 -2.87
CA GLU A 48 -23.32 37.27 -1.42
C GLU A 48 -24.14 36.02 -1.08
N LYS A 49 -25.22 35.78 -1.82
CA LYS A 49 -26.03 34.56 -1.68
C LYS A 49 -25.18 33.31 -1.91
N ALA A 50 -24.43 33.25 -3.00
CA ALA A 50 -23.56 32.11 -3.30
C ALA A 50 -22.50 31.87 -2.21
N ASN A 51 -21.93 32.93 -1.63
CA ASN A 51 -20.99 32.82 -0.52
C ASN A 51 -21.63 32.27 0.75
N ASN A 52 -22.88 32.65 1.05
CA ASN A 52 -23.61 32.11 2.19
C ASN A 52 -23.93 30.62 2.00
N ASP A 53 -24.34 30.22 0.79
CA ASP A 53 -24.58 28.81 0.45
C ASP A 53 -23.27 27.99 0.57
N LEU A 54 -22.13 28.53 0.11
CA LEU A 54 -20.82 27.91 0.28
C LEU A 54 -20.40 27.77 1.74
N ARG A 55 -20.69 28.78 2.58
CA ARG A 55 -20.43 28.69 4.03
C ARG A 55 -21.27 27.61 4.68
N GLN A 56 -22.54 27.48 4.30
CA GLN A 56 -23.43 26.45 4.82
C GLN A 56 -22.97 25.03 4.42
N THR A 57 -22.60 24.83 3.14
CA THR A 57 -22.11 23.54 2.66
C THR A 57 -20.78 23.15 3.29
N ASN A 58 -19.84 24.10 3.44
CA ASN A 58 -18.59 23.88 4.17
C ASN A 58 -18.84 23.50 5.64
N GLY A 59 -19.80 24.16 6.30
CA GLY A 59 -20.21 23.82 7.66
C GLY A 59 -20.77 22.39 7.77
N ALA A 60 -21.57 21.95 6.80
CA ALA A 60 -22.10 20.59 6.75
C ALA A 60 -21.00 19.54 6.53
N MET A 61 -20.08 19.79 5.58
CA MET A 61 -18.95 18.89 5.31
C MET A 61 -18.03 18.73 6.52
N LEU A 62 -17.76 19.80 7.26
CA LEU A 62 -16.96 19.73 8.49
C LEU A 62 -17.62 18.86 9.58
N ARG A 63 -18.95 18.86 9.70
CA ARG A 63 -19.67 17.98 10.63
C ARG A 63 -19.54 16.51 10.21
N GLN A 64 -19.70 16.22 8.92
CA GLN A 64 -19.53 14.86 8.40
C GLN A 64 -18.10 14.34 8.61
N LEU A 65 -17.09 15.17 8.36
CA LEU A 65 -15.69 14.80 8.62
C LEU A 65 -15.43 14.47 10.08
N LYS A 66 -16.06 15.21 11.01
CA LYS A 66 -15.96 14.92 12.44
C LYS A 66 -16.58 13.56 12.79
N GLU A 67 -17.76 13.27 12.26
CA GLU A 67 -18.45 11.99 12.49
C GLU A 67 -17.66 10.79 11.93
N ILE A 68 -17.11 10.92 10.72
CA ILE A 68 -16.24 9.90 10.13
C ILE A 68 -14.99 9.68 11.00
N LYS A 69 -14.39 10.76 11.52
CA LYS A 69 -13.22 10.65 12.39
C LYS A 69 -13.54 9.93 13.71
N ASP A 70 -14.69 10.23 14.31
CA ASP A 70 -15.12 9.58 15.55
C ASP A 70 -15.47 8.10 15.35
N THR A 71 -16.05 7.74 14.20
CA THR A 71 -16.31 6.34 13.85
C THR A 71 -15.04 5.55 13.55
N LEU A 72 -14.07 6.16 12.86
CA LEU A 72 -12.75 5.57 12.63
C LEU A 72 -12.04 5.26 13.95
N LYS A 73 -12.02 6.22 14.88
CA LYS A 73 -11.40 6.03 16.19
C LYS A 73 -12.03 4.86 16.96
N LYS A 74 -13.36 4.74 16.93
CA LYS A 74 -14.08 3.60 17.55
C LYS A 74 -13.75 2.26 16.87
N ALA A 75 -13.49 2.26 15.56
CA ALA A 75 -13.06 1.06 14.84
C ALA A 75 -11.64 0.65 15.22
N GLU A 76 -10.70 1.61 15.29
CA GLU A 76 -9.33 1.38 15.74
C GLU A 76 -9.27 0.81 17.16
N GLU A 77 -10.12 1.31 18.07
CA GLU A 77 -10.25 0.77 19.43
C GLU A 77 -10.77 -0.68 19.43
N LYS A 78 -11.72 -1.03 18.56
CA LYS A 78 -12.22 -2.41 18.44
C LYS A 78 -11.16 -3.36 17.86
N ASP A 79 -10.41 -2.91 16.86
CA ASP A 79 -9.35 -3.71 16.26
C ASP A 79 -8.24 -3.99 17.27
N ALA A 80 -7.86 -3.00 18.09
CA ALA A 80 -6.91 -3.20 19.18
C ALA A 80 -7.39 -4.25 20.20
N VAL A 81 -8.69 -4.29 20.52
CA VAL A 81 -9.29 -5.30 21.40
C VAL A 81 -9.27 -6.68 20.75
N LEU A 82 -9.56 -6.78 19.45
CA LEU A 82 -9.52 -8.05 18.72
C LEU A 82 -8.10 -8.63 18.61
N GLU A 83 -7.11 -7.78 18.34
CA GLU A 83 -5.70 -8.19 18.31
C GLU A 83 -5.23 -8.68 19.69
N ALA A 84 -5.57 -7.96 20.77
CA ALA A 84 -5.26 -8.40 22.12
C ALA A 84 -5.90 -9.77 22.46
N ARG A 85 -7.16 -9.98 22.03
CA ARG A 85 -7.86 -11.26 22.21
C ARG A 85 -7.22 -12.37 21.37
N LEU A 86 -6.76 -12.07 20.16
CA LEU A 86 -6.08 -13.03 19.30
C LEU A 86 -4.76 -13.48 19.94
N ASP A 87 -3.99 -12.54 20.49
CA ASP A 87 -2.74 -12.84 21.20
C ASP A 87 -2.97 -13.66 22.48
N GLU A 88 -4.06 -13.39 23.22
CA GLU A 88 -4.46 -14.20 24.37
C GLU A 88 -4.79 -15.65 23.96
N LEU A 89 -5.54 -15.84 22.87
CA LEU A 89 -5.86 -17.18 22.35
C LEU A 89 -4.61 -17.95 21.94
N LYS A 90 -3.67 -17.27 21.25
CA LYS A 90 -2.37 -17.85 20.89
C LYS A 90 -1.56 -18.24 22.12
N ALA A 91 -1.51 -17.38 23.15
CA ALA A 91 -0.78 -17.65 24.40
C ALA A 91 -1.36 -18.87 25.16
N ARG A 92 -2.67 -19.10 25.06
CA ARG A 92 -3.33 -20.30 25.62
C ARG A 92 -3.07 -21.58 24.81
N GLY A 93 -2.28 -21.52 23.73
CA GLY A 93 -2.02 -22.65 22.85
C GLY A 93 -3.24 -23.12 22.07
N ILE A 94 -4.33 -22.33 22.09
CA ILE A 94 -5.50 -22.59 21.24
C ILE A 94 -5.07 -22.19 19.84
N LYS A 95 -4.67 -23.19 19.05
CA LYS A 95 -4.47 -23.01 17.62
C LYS A 95 -5.75 -22.39 17.10
N THR A 96 -5.63 -21.20 16.53
CA THR A 96 -6.78 -20.54 15.93
C THR A 96 -7.35 -21.51 14.90
N GLY A 97 -8.68 -21.54 14.73
CA GLY A 97 -9.29 -22.46 13.76
C GLY A 97 -8.69 -22.32 12.36
N ASP A 98 -8.08 -21.19 12.03
CA ASP A 98 -7.35 -20.98 10.77
C ASP A 98 -6.05 -21.79 10.64
N GLU A 99 -5.28 -21.95 11.71
CA GLU A 99 -4.04 -22.74 11.69
C GLU A 99 -4.32 -24.23 11.50
N GLU A 100 -5.28 -24.78 12.24
CA GLU A 100 -5.71 -26.17 12.09
C GLU A 100 -6.31 -26.42 10.71
N ARG A 101 -7.14 -25.48 10.23
CA ARG A 101 -7.68 -25.54 8.86
C ARG A 101 -6.58 -25.51 7.82
N SER A 102 -5.53 -24.72 8.04
CA SER A 102 -4.39 -24.62 7.13
C SER A 102 -3.54 -25.88 7.08
N MET A 103 -3.25 -26.49 8.24
CA MET A 103 -2.47 -27.74 8.30
C MET A 103 -3.22 -28.91 7.67
N ALA A 104 -4.50 -29.11 8.01
CA ALA A 104 -5.31 -30.19 7.44
C ALA A 104 -5.39 -30.10 5.91
N PHE A 105 -5.53 -28.88 5.38
CA PHE A 105 -5.47 -28.65 3.94
C PHE A 105 -4.08 -28.97 3.35
N LYS A 106 -3.01 -28.52 4.00
CA LYS A 106 -1.63 -28.74 3.54
C LYS A 106 -1.34 -30.23 3.43
N ASP A 107 -1.70 -31.00 4.45
CA ASP A 107 -1.53 -32.46 4.49
C ASP A 107 -2.34 -33.13 3.39
N ASN A 108 -3.59 -32.69 3.18
CA ASN A 108 -4.42 -33.18 2.08
C ASN A 108 -3.78 -32.94 0.72
N SER A 109 -3.36 -31.69 0.45
CA SER A 109 -2.74 -31.34 -0.81
C SER A 109 -1.47 -32.16 -1.05
N VAL A 110 -0.58 -32.30 -0.06
CA VAL A 110 0.63 -33.14 -0.17
C VAL A 110 0.27 -34.59 -0.49
N LYS A 111 -0.76 -35.15 0.14
CA LYS A 111 -1.22 -36.53 -0.11
C LYS A 111 -1.77 -36.71 -1.51
N ILE A 112 -2.54 -35.74 -2.02
CA ILE A 112 -3.06 -35.77 -3.39
C ILE A 112 -1.93 -35.63 -4.42
N PHE A 113 -0.93 -34.76 -4.18
CA PHE A 113 0.26 -34.68 -5.03
C PHE A 113 0.99 -36.04 -5.08
N GLN A 114 1.21 -36.69 -3.94
CA GLN A 114 1.83 -38.03 -3.87
C GLN A 114 1.06 -39.05 -4.72
N LEU A 115 -0.26 -39.12 -4.56
CA LEU A 115 -1.12 -40.06 -5.27
C LEU A 115 -1.09 -39.82 -6.78
N LEU A 116 -1.32 -38.58 -7.23
CA LEU A 116 -1.40 -38.26 -8.66
C LEU A 116 -0.04 -38.31 -9.36
N MET A 117 1.07 -38.18 -8.63
CA MET A 117 2.42 -38.37 -9.17
C MET A 117 2.89 -39.83 -9.09
N GLY A 118 2.20 -40.69 -8.34
CA GLY A 118 2.56 -42.10 -8.14
C GLY A 118 3.80 -42.26 -7.28
N VAL A 119 3.95 -41.46 -6.22
CA VAL A 119 5.11 -41.49 -5.32
C VAL A 119 4.70 -41.64 -3.87
N SER A 120 5.48 -42.38 -3.10
CA SER A 120 5.18 -42.66 -1.69
C SER A 120 5.44 -41.47 -0.76
N SER A 121 6.40 -40.61 -1.12
CA SER A 121 6.79 -39.45 -0.30
C SER A 121 7.43 -38.34 -1.13
N LEU A 122 7.10 -37.09 -0.80
CA LEU A 122 7.66 -35.88 -1.40
C LEU A 122 8.71 -35.20 -0.48
N ALA A 123 9.18 -35.91 0.54
CA ALA A 123 10.12 -35.37 1.51
C ALA A 123 11.50 -35.13 0.88
N LYS A 124 12.01 -36.15 0.17
CA LYS A 124 13.35 -36.19 -0.42
C LYS A 124 13.32 -35.86 -1.90
N LYS A 125 14.44 -35.34 -2.44
CA LYS A 125 14.55 -34.92 -3.85
C LYS A 125 14.47 -36.13 -4.79
N GLU A 126 15.07 -37.25 -4.41
CA GLU A 126 15.20 -38.47 -5.23
C GLU A 126 13.84 -39.12 -5.52
N ASN A 127 12.84 -38.86 -4.66
CA ASN A 127 11.49 -39.37 -4.84
C ASN A 127 10.65 -38.48 -5.76
N ILE A 128 11.15 -37.32 -6.19
CA ILE A 128 10.38 -36.42 -7.04
C ILE A 128 10.66 -36.78 -8.51
N PRO A 129 9.64 -37.20 -9.28
CA PRO A 129 9.84 -37.71 -10.62
C PRO A 129 10.18 -36.59 -11.59
N GLU A 130 11.07 -36.91 -12.54
CA GLU A 130 11.46 -36.03 -13.63
C GLU A 130 10.38 -35.96 -14.72
N TYR A 131 10.44 -34.90 -15.53
CA TYR A 131 9.55 -34.75 -16.67
C TYR A 131 10.01 -35.70 -17.80
N PRO A 132 9.10 -36.50 -18.42
CA PRO A 132 9.48 -37.42 -19.48
C PRO A 132 10.13 -36.70 -20.67
N ALA A 133 11.22 -37.25 -21.19
CA ALA A 133 11.85 -36.76 -22.41
C ALA A 133 10.94 -36.99 -23.63
N GLU A 134 11.16 -36.22 -24.69
CA GLU A 134 10.44 -36.37 -25.94
C GLU A 134 10.57 -37.79 -26.49
N GLY A 135 9.45 -38.39 -26.93
CA GLY A 135 9.40 -39.78 -27.40
C GLY A 135 9.32 -40.85 -26.29
N THR A 136 9.48 -40.51 -25.01
CA THR A 136 9.32 -41.48 -23.92
C THR A 136 7.84 -41.72 -23.62
N LYS A 137 7.45 -42.99 -23.41
CA LYS A 137 6.08 -43.33 -23.00
C LYS A 137 5.77 -42.70 -21.64
N TRP A 138 4.61 -42.05 -21.55
CA TRP A 138 4.21 -41.41 -20.31
C TRP A 138 3.94 -42.44 -19.20
N PRO A 139 4.35 -42.19 -17.95
CA PRO A 139 4.08 -43.11 -16.85
C PRO A 139 2.58 -43.20 -16.57
N VAL A 140 2.10 -44.43 -16.42
CA VAL A 140 0.70 -44.76 -16.13
C VAL A 140 0.69 -45.57 -14.84
N ASP A 141 -0.27 -45.29 -13.96
CA ASP A 141 -0.49 -46.11 -12.77
C ASP A 141 -1.00 -47.50 -13.18
N THR A 142 -0.35 -48.55 -12.72
CA THR A 142 -0.68 -49.94 -13.08
C THR A 142 -2.07 -50.36 -12.61
N THR A 143 -2.57 -49.75 -11.53
CA THR A 143 -3.85 -50.14 -10.92
C THR A 143 -5.02 -49.43 -11.59
N SER A 144 -4.93 -48.11 -11.73
CA SER A 144 -6.03 -47.31 -12.29
C SER A 144 -5.96 -47.13 -13.81
N ASN A 145 -4.83 -47.49 -14.44
CA ASN A 145 -4.50 -47.17 -15.83
C ASN A 145 -4.60 -45.66 -16.14
N VAL A 146 -4.49 -44.80 -15.12
CA VAL A 146 -4.54 -43.35 -15.26
C VAL A 146 -3.13 -42.81 -15.45
N ARG A 147 -2.99 -41.85 -16.37
CA ARG A 147 -1.74 -41.13 -16.63
C ARG A 147 -1.29 -40.37 -15.38
N LEU A 148 -0.08 -40.63 -14.89
CA LEU A 148 0.48 -39.94 -13.74
C LEU A 148 0.93 -38.52 -14.10
N LEU A 149 0.79 -37.59 -13.16
CA LEU A 149 1.22 -36.20 -13.35
C LEU A 149 2.73 -36.07 -13.28
N ARG A 150 3.29 -35.24 -14.16
CA ARG A 150 4.70 -34.88 -14.21
C ARG A 150 4.82 -33.39 -14.46
N PHE A 151 5.68 -32.72 -13.70
CA PHE A 151 5.84 -31.27 -13.78
C PHE A 151 7.14 -30.88 -14.47
N GLN A 152 7.11 -29.79 -15.23
CA GLN A 152 8.31 -29.17 -15.77
C GLN A 152 8.89 -28.26 -14.67
N TRP A 153 9.81 -28.81 -13.87
CA TRP A 153 10.36 -28.12 -12.71
C TRP A 153 11.11 -26.83 -13.05
N GLU A 154 11.64 -26.69 -14.27
CA GLU A 154 12.27 -25.45 -14.73
C GLU A 154 11.28 -24.29 -14.96
N LYS A 155 10.01 -24.62 -15.16
CA LYS A 155 8.93 -23.66 -15.43
C LYS A 155 8.20 -23.23 -14.16
N LYS A 156 7.51 -22.10 -14.24
CA LYS A 156 6.66 -21.58 -13.16
C LYS A 156 5.37 -22.37 -13.06
N ALA A 157 4.67 -22.22 -11.93
CA ALA A 157 3.34 -22.80 -11.70
C ALA A 157 2.30 -22.31 -12.72
N SER A 158 2.44 -21.06 -13.18
CA SER A 158 1.52 -20.41 -14.11
C SER A 158 1.71 -20.81 -15.56
N ASP A 159 2.82 -21.48 -15.89
CA ASP A 159 3.10 -21.87 -17.27
C ASP A 159 2.19 -23.04 -17.66
N GLU A 160 1.69 -23.02 -18.90
CA GLU A 160 0.64 -23.88 -19.42
C GLU A 160 0.73 -25.38 -19.03
N PRO A 161 1.89 -26.07 -19.14
CA PRO A 161 1.96 -27.49 -18.76
C PRO A 161 1.80 -27.72 -17.25
N ASN A 162 2.32 -26.82 -16.42
CA ASN A 162 2.22 -26.93 -14.97
C ASN A 162 0.85 -26.45 -14.47
N TYR A 163 0.30 -25.41 -15.09
CA TYR A 163 -1.01 -24.86 -14.77
C TYR A 163 -2.12 -25.88 -14.98
N GLY A 164 -2.08 -26.63 -16.09
CA GLY A 164 -3.01 -27.73 -16.35
C GLY A 164 -2.96 -28.79 -15.25
N ASN A 165 -1.76 -29.23 -14.87
CA ASN A 165 -1.57 -30.22 -13.80
C ASN A 165 -2.05 -29.70 -12.43
N ILE A 166 -1.76 -28.44 -12.08
CA ILE A 166 -2.25 -27.82 -10.84
C ILE A 166 -3.78 -27.80 -10.83
N THR A 167 -4.40 -27.46 -11.96
CA THR A 167 -5.86 -27.45 -12.09
C THR A 167 -6.44 -28.86 -11.92
N THR A 168 -5.80 -29.88 -12.48
CA THR A 168 -6.16 -31.29 -12.25
C THR A 168 -6.11 -31.64 -10.77
N ILE A 169 -5.04 -31.27 -10.06
CA ILE A 169 -4.90 -31.49 -8.61
C ILE A 169 -6.02 -30.78 -7.84
N MET A 170 -6.31 -29.51 -8.15
CA MET A 170 -7.40 -28.77 -7.51
C MET A 170 -8.74 -29.48 -7.69
N SER A 171 -9.05 -29.92 -8.92
CA SER A 171 -10.29 -30.62 -9.22
C SER A 171 -10.40 -31.94 -8.44
N PHE A 172 -9.27 -32.63 -8.25
CA PHE A 172 -9.21 -33.86 -7.46
C PHE A 172 -9.41 -33.59 -5.96
N ILE A 173 -8.78 -32.54 -5.41
CA ILE A 173 -8.97 -32.11 -4.02
C ILE A 173 -10.44 -31.78 -3.75
N ARG A 174 -11.11 -31.06 -4.68
CA ARG A 174 -12.54 -30.74 -4.55
C ARG A 174 -13.42 -32.00 -4.51
N LYS A 175 -13.13 -32.98 -5.36
CA LYS A 175 -13.97 -34.18 -5.50
C LYS A 175 -13.70 -35.22 -4.41
N LYS A 176 -12.42 -35.49 -4.12
CA LYS A 176 -11.97 -36.63 -3.29
C LYS A 176 -11.06 -36.24 -2.14
N GLY A 177 -10.76 -34.95 -1.95
CA GLY A 177 -9.87 -34.52 -0.88
C GLY A 177 -10.35 -34.97 0.50
N ALA A 178 -11.65 -34.85 0.77
CA ALA A 178 -12.25 -35.28 2.04
C ALA A 178 -12.14 -36.79 2.29
N GLU A 179 -12.17 -37.63 1.25
CA GLU A 179 -12.01 -39.10 1.38
C GLU A 179 -10.61 -39.47 1.88
N HIS A 180 -9.58 -38.74 1.41
CA HIS A 180 -8.19 -39.02 1.78
C HIS A 180 -7.76 -38.37 3.10
N VAL A 181 -8.28 -37.19 3.43
CA VAL A 181 -8.02 -36.51 4.71
C VAL A 181 -9.35 -35.92 5.22
N PRO A 182 -10.11 -36.67 6.04
CA PRO A 182 -11.42 -36.22 6.53
C PRO A 182 -11.39 -34.89 7.28
N ALA A 183 -10.30 -34.62 8.00
CA ALA A 183 -10.07 -33.35 8.69
C ALA A 183 -10.06 -32.12 7.75
N ALA A 184 -9.75 -32.32 6.46
CA ALA A 184 -9.70 -31.26 5.46
C ALA A 184 -11.09 -30.89 4.89
N THR A 185 -12.16 -31.61 5.24
CA THR A 185 -13.51 -31.40 4.67
C THR A 185 -14.00 -29.96 4.83
N LYS A 186 -14.00 -29.44 6.07
CA LYS A 186 -14.41 -28.05 6.36
C LYS A 186 -13.48 -27.01 5.70
N PRO A 187 -12.15 -27.11 5.81
CA PRO A 187 -11.22 -26.21 5.10
C PRO A 187 -11.45 -26.17 3.59
N ILE A 188 -11.60 -27.33 2.95
CA ILE A 188 -11.80 -27.42 1.49
C ILE A 188 -13.10 -26.73 1.10
N ALA A 189 -14.19 -26.91 1.84
CA ALA A 189 -15.47 -26.28 1.55
C ALA A 189 -15.42 -24.74 1.64
N LEU A 190 -14.61 -24.19 2.55
CA LEU A 190 -14.50 -22.74 2.77
C LEU A 190 -13.56 -22.03 1.77
N LEU A 191 -12.64 -22.75 1.14
CA LEU A 191 -11.68 -22.14 0.22
C LEU A 191 -12.34 -21.76 -1.11
N SER A 192 -12.03 -20.57 -1.61
CA SER A 192 -12.33 -20.19 -2.99
C SER A 192 -11.43 -20.96 -3.97
N ASP A 193 -11.84 -21.11 -5.23
CA ASP A 193 -10.99 -21.77 -6.25
C ASP A 193 -9.68 -21.00 -6.49
N VAL A 194 -9.71 -19.66 -6.37
CA VAL A 194 -8.52 -18.81 -6.48
C VAL A 194 -7.53 -19.13 -5.37
N ASP A 195 -8.00 -19.23 -4.13
CA ASP A 195 -7.12 -19.53 -2.99
C ASP A 195 -6.64 -20.98 -3.01
N LEU A 196 -7.49 -21.92 -3.43
CA LEU A 196 -7.13 -23.31 -3.62
C LEU A 196 -5.98 -23.43 -4.65
N ARG A 197 -6.07 -22.68 -5.77
CA ARG A 197 -5.00 -22.62 -6.77
C ARG A 197 -3.71 -22.07 -6.19
N LYS A 198 -3.77 -20.95 -5.47
CA LYS A 198 -2.60 -20.34 -4.83
C LYS A 198 -1.90 -21.33 -3.89
N ARG A 199 -2.66 -22.07 -3.08
CA ARG A 199 -2.08 -23.07 -2.17
C ARG A 199 -1.46 -24.26 -2.91
N CYS A 200 -2.10 -24.79 -3.95
CA CYS A 200 -1.51 -25.83 -4.80
C CYS A 200 -0.24 -25.35 -5.51
N ALA A 201 -0.23 -24.11 -6.00
CA ALA A 201 0.95 -23.49 -6.61
C ALA A 201 2.09 -23.29 -5.60
N ALA A 202 1.78 -22.89 -4.36
CA ALA A 202 2.76 -22.80 -3.27
C ALA A 202 3.40 -24.16 -2.96
N ASN A 203 2.60 -25.23 -2.91
CA ASN A 203 3.13 -26.60 -2.75
C ASN A 203 4.03 -27.01 -3.92
N PHE A 204 3.63 -26.73 -5.17
CA PHE A 204 4.47 -26.95 -6.34
C PHE A 204 5.81 -26.20 -6.23
N ASN A 205 5.78 -24.91 -5.87
CA ASN A 205 6.99 -24.09 -5.72
C ASN A 205 7.89 -24.63 -4.59
N ALA A 206 7.30 -25.08 -3.47
CA ALA A 206 8.05 -25.71 -2.40
C ALA A 206 8.79 -26.97 -2.87
N LEU A 207 8.16 -27.81 -3.70
CA LEU A 207 8.81 -28.98 -4.32
C LEU A 207 9.89 -28.57 -5.32
N ARG A 208 9.59 -27.60 -6.19
CA ARG A 208 10.52 -27.05 -7.17
C ARG A 208 11.82 -26.58 -6.52
N ARG A 209 11.73 -25.88 -5.36
CA ARG A 209 12.90 -25.42 -4.58
C ARG A 209 13.79 -26.54 -4.05
N LYS A 210 13.23 -27.74 -3.81
CA LYS A 210 14.03 -28.89 -3.38
C LYS A 210 14.86 -29.46 -4.53
N ILE A 211 14.34 -29.36 -5.75
CA ILE A 211 14.97 -29.96 -6.94
C ILE A 211 16.00 -29.00 -7.52
N LEU A 212 15.57 -27.76 -7.75
CA LEU A 212 16.37 -26.70 -8.31
C LEU A 212 16.89 -25.84 -7.16
N PRO A 213 18.20 -25.86 -6.88
CA PRO A 213 18.77 -24.89 -5.95
C PRO A 213 18.49 -23.51 -6.56
N LEU A 214 17.63 -22.74 -5.89
CA LEU A 214 17.24 -21.43 -6.39
C LEU A 214 18.51 -20.60 -6.64
N LYS A 215 18.73 -20.21 -7.90
CA LYS A 215 19.68 -19.15 -8.20
C LYS A 215 19.23 -17.93 -7.40
N ALA A 216 20.16 -17.24 -6.74
CA ALA A 216 19.85 -16.17 -5.79
C ALA A 216 18.91 -15.06 -6.34
N LYS A 217 18.82 -14.91 -7.68
CA LYS A 217 17.95 -13.96 -8.37
C LYS A 217 16.49 -14.41 -8.57
N ASP A 218 16.21 -15.72 -8.55
CA ASP A 218 14.89 -16.29 -8.84
C ASP A 218 14.16 -16.81 -7.59
N LYS A 219 14.65 -16.46 -6.38
CA LYS A 219 13.88 -16.64 -5.15
C LYS A 219 12.56 -15.89 -5.34
N PRO A 220 11.41 -16.57 -5.49
CA PRO A 220 10.15 -15.86 -5.39
C PRO A 220 10.14 -15.22 -4.01
N GLU A 221 9.70 -13.96 -3.97
CA GLU A 221 9.39 -13.19 -2.78
C GLU A 221 8.24 -13.90 -2.03
N GLU A 222 8.52 -15.08 -1.48
CA GLU A 222 7.58 -15.82 -0.67
C GLU A 222 7.59 -15.22 0.74
N VAL A 223 6.39 -14.81 1.11
CA VAL A 223 5.93 -14.37 2.41
C VAL A 223 6.08 -15.52 3.42
N GLU A 224 7.31 -15.78 3.88
CA GLU A 224 7.59 -16.42 5.17
C GLU A 224 9.07 -16.19 5.50
N GLY A 225 9.32 -15.37 6.54
CA GLY A 225 10.59 -14.68 6.75
C GLY A 225 10.63 -13.32 6.06
N ASN A 226 9.51 -12.61 6.05
CA ASN A 226 9.44 -11.21 5.67
C ASN A 226 10.29 -10.44 6.70
N GLU A 227 11.60 -10.29 6.46
CA GLU A 227 12.21 -8.97 6.64
C GLU A 227 11.44 -8.06 5.68
N LYS A 228 10.19 -7.74 6.06
CA LYS A 228 9.50 -6.58 5.53
C LYS A 228 10.57 -5.54 5.69
N LYS A 229 11.05 -4.98 4.58
CA LYS A 229 11.60 -3.63 4.66
C LYS A 229 10.47 -2.88 5.31
N LEU A 230 10.57 -2.73 6.64
CA LEU A 230 9.55 -2.12 7.45
C LEU A 230 9.25 -0.83 6.71
N SER A 231 7.96 -0.57 6.48
CA SER A 231 7.60 0.65 5.76
C SER A 231 8.31 1.82 6.46
N LYS A 232 8.57 2.91 5.73
CA LYS A 232 9.30 4.04 6.32
C LYS A 232 8.64 4.47 7.64
N GLU A 233 7.32 4.36 7.73
CA GLU A 233 6.50 4.62 8.91
C GLU A 233 6.77 3.63 10.04
N VAL A 234 6.85 2.32 9.76
CA VAL A 234 7.15 1.32 10.78
C VAL A 234 8.59 1.45 11.29
N LYS A 235 9.56 1.74 10.40
CA LYS A 235 10.94 2.04 10.82
C LYS A 235 10.99 3.26 11.75
N GLN A 236 10.30 4.34 11.38
CA GLN A 236 10.20 5.54 12.21
C GLN A 236 9.53 5.27 13.56
N SER A 237 8.50 4.43 13.61
CA SER A 237 7.83 4.03 14.85
C SER A 237 8.79 3.26 15.77
N CYS A 238 9.49 2.25 15.23
CA CYS A 238 10.50 1.50 15.98
C CYS A 238 11.65 2.40 16.48
N GLN A 239 12.10 3.38 15.68
CA GLN A 239 13.12 4.35 16.07
C GLN A 239 12.67 5.22 17.25
N LYS A 240 11.44 5.75 17.20
CA LYS A 240 10.85 6.51 18.31
C LYS A 240 10.76 5.66 19.58
N GLY A 241 10.32 4.40 19.46
CA GLY A 241 10.27 3.46 20.59
C GLY A 241 11.65 3.21 21.23
N LYS A 242 12.66 2.90 20.41
CA LYS A 242 14.05 2.72 20.87
C LYS A 242 14.58 3.99 21.56
N LEU A 243 14.30 5.18 21.01
CA LEU A 243 14.70 6.46 21.60
C LEU A 243 14.04 6.69 22.97
N THR A 244 12.73 6.50 23.09
CA THR A 244 12.00 6.64 24.35
C THR A 244 12.58 5.73 25.43
N VAL A 245 12.92 4.49 25.08
CA VAL A 245 13.58 3.55 26.01
C VAL A 245 14.95 4.06 26.47
N ARG A 246 15.75 4.63 25.56
CA ARG A 246 17.07 5.19 25.90
C ARG A 246 16.95 6.40 26.82
N ILE A 247 16.05 7.35 26.54
CA ILE A 247 15.79 8.51 27.39
C ILE A 247 15.38 8.06 28.80
N ARG A 248 14.47 7.08 28.89
CA ARG A 248 14.05 6.51 30.18
C ARG A 248 15.20 5.84 30.93
N LYS A 249 16.05 5.08 30.24
CA LYS A 249 17.25 4.46 30.86
C LYS A 249 18.24 5.52 31.35
N ARG A 250 18.49 6.55 30.54
CA ARG A 250 19.37 7.69 30.87
C ARG A 250 18.93 8.39 32.15
N ALA A 251 17.63 8.62 32.32
CA ALA A 251 17.08 9.25 33.53
C ALA A 251 17.40 8.45 34.81
N LYS A 252 17.47 7.12 34.71
CA LYS A 252 17.73 6.17 35.80
C LYS A 252 19.20 5.85 36.05
N LEU A 253 20.15 6.47 35.33
CA LEU A 253 21.58 6.24 35.57
C LEU A 253 22.03 6.91 36.87
N GLU A 254 22.82 6.20 37.67
CA GLU A 254 23.35 6.63 38.96
C GLU A 254 24.86 6.30 39.03
N GLY A 255 25.58 6.85 40.01
CA GLY A 255 27.02 6.63 40.17
C GLY A 255 27.86 7.15 38.99
N ASP A 256 28.87 6.39 38.58
CA ASP A 256 29.82 6.76 37.52
C ASP A 256 29.17 6.95 36.14
N ASP A 257 27.99 6.36 35.92
CA ASP A 257 27.22 6.49 34.69
C ASP A 257 26.39 7.79 34.64
N ALA A 258 26.27 8.51 35.75
CA ALA A 258 25.55 9.80 35.78
C ALA A 258 26.19 10.85 34.85
N LYS A 259 27.48 10.70 34.50
CA LYS A 259 28.15 11.55 33.50
C LYS A 259 27.44 11.55 32.14
N PHE A 260 26.76 10.46 31.77
CA PHE A 260 26.00 10.36 30.53
C PHE A 260 24.71 11.21 30.53
N LYS A 261 24.31 11.80 31.68
CA LYS A 261 23.22 12.79 31.75
C LYS A 261 23.66 14.19 31.30
N GLN A 262 24.97 14.45 31.17
CA GLN A 262 25.50 15.76 30.76
C GLN A 262 25.15 16.07 29.29
N SER A 263 24.96 17.36 28.99
CA SER A 263 24.49 17.81 27.66
C SER A 263 25.44 17.43 26.52
N ARG A 264 26.74 17.29 26.78
CA ARG A 264 27.72 16.80 25.79
C ARG A 264 27.39 15.41 25.20
N TYR A 265 26.56 14.62 25.87
CA TYR A 265 26.12 13.30 25.39
C TYR A 265 24.72 13.31 24.75
N ASP A 266 24.03 14.46 24.69
CA ASP A 266 22.67 14.56 24.13
C ASP A 266 22.60 14.08 22.68
N GLY A 267 23.68 14.25 21.91
CA GLY A 267 23.77 13.79 20.52
C GLY A 267 23.55 12.28 20.33
N ALA A 268 23.86 11.46 21.34
CA ALA A 268 23.63 10.01 21.29
C ALA A 268 22.14 9.63 21.51
N PHE A 269 21.32 10.57 21.98
CA PHE A 269 19.89 10.42 22.27
C PHE A 269 19.03 11.22 21.27
N ILE A 270 19.44 11.27 20.00
CA ILE A 270 18.64 11.79 18.88
C ILE A 270 18.13 10.60 18.06
N ALA A 271 16.95 10.75 17.45
CA ALA A 271 16.45 9.77 16.48
C ALA A 271 17.52 9.53 15.39
N ASN A 272 17.79 8.26 15.07
CA ASN A 272 18.74 7.79 14.06
C ASN A 272 20.23 7.77 14.44
N ALA A 273 20.63 8.28 15.61
CA ALA A 273 22.06 8.36 15.98
C ALA A 273 22.75 6.99 16.19
N MET A 274 22.00 5.92 16.48
CA MET A 274 22.57 4.58 16.75
C MET A 274 21.63 3.44 16.31
N SER A 275 21.17 3.44 15.07
CA SER A 275 20.43 2.29 14.50
C SER A 275 21.28 1.69 13.39
N GLU A 276 21.81 0.47 13.60
CA GLU A 276 22.48 -0.30 12.54
C GLU A 276 21.55 -0.60 11.35
N ASP A 277 20.23 -0.50 11.57
CA ASP A 277 19.17 -0.73 10.58
C ASP A 277 19.17 0.31 9.40
N GLU A 278 20.04 1.32 9.45
CA GLU A 278 20.18 2.40 8.45
C GLU A 278 21.34 2.18 7.47
N ASP A 279 22.13 1.10 7.61
CA ASP A 279 23.14 0.78 6.60
C ASP A 279 22.47 0.35 5.29
N GLU A 280 22.50 1.22 4.28
CA GLU A 280 22.16 0.83 2.93
C GLU A 280 23.14 -0.25 2.47
N ILE A 281 22.61 -1.46 2.22
CA ILE A 281 23.35 -2.53 1.59
C ILE A 281 23.33 -2.26 0.08
N VAL A 282 24.42 -1.68 -0.43
CA VAL A 282 24.63 -1.52 -1.87
C VAL A 282 25.60 -2.61 -2.30
N ASN A 283 25.18 -3.45 -3.25
CA ASN A 283 25.98 -4.57 -3.78
C ASN A 283 26.49 -5.56 -2.70
N GLY A 284 25.67 -5.87 -1.69
CA GLY A 284 26.01 -6.85 -0.65
C GLY A 284 27.03 -6.36 0.37
N LYS A 285 27.44 -5.10 0.33
CA LYS A 285 28.31 -4.47 1.34
C LYS A 285 27.53 -3.35 2.04
N LYS A 286 27.64 -3.31 3.37
CA LYS A 286 27.17 -2.17 4.17
C LYS A 286 27.95 -0.95 3.70
N THR A 287 27.27 0.05 3.16
CA THR A 287 27.95 1.24 2.61
C THR A 287 28.59 2.09 3.70
N GLY A 288 28.21 1.91 4.98
CA GLY A 288 28.72 2.69 6.11
C GLY A 288 28.44 4.19 5.98
N LYS A 289 27.64 4.59 4.98
CA LYS A 289 27.21 5.97 4.77
C LYS A 289 25.99 6.23 5.63
N SER A 290 26.14 6.09 6.95
CA SER A 290 25.41 7.04 7.77
C SER A 290 25.93 8.40 7.32
N LYS A 291 25.05 9.30 6.86
CA LYS A 291 25.42 10.71 6.74
C LYS A 291 25.81 11.10 8.15
N ARG A 292 27.10 11.01 8.48
CA ARG A 292 27.62 11.39 9.79
C ARG A 292 27.16 12.81 9.99
N CYS A 293 26.21 13.00 10.90
CA CYS A 293 26.16 14.20 11.70
C CYS A 293 27.46 14.20 12.51
N MET A 294 28.58 14.53 11.84
CA MET A 294 29.78 14.98 12.52
C MET A 294 29.39 16.29 13.19
N ASN A 295 29.02 16.15 14.45
CA ASN A 295 28.85 17.27 15.35
C ASN A 295 30.23 17.98 15.46
N PRO A 296 30.33 19.30 15.28
CA PRO A 296 31.59 20.05 15.13
C PRO A 296 32.42 20.19 16.41
N TRP A 297 32.36 19.22 17.34
CA TRP A 297 33.01 19.27 18.65
C TRP A 297 34.53 19.05 18.64
N ILE A 298 35.21 19.34 17.52
CA ILE A 298 36.67 19.44 17.45
C ILE A 298 37.02 20.80 16.84
N ALA A 299 36.60 21.87 17.50
CA ALA A 299 37.17 23.20 17.28
C ALA A 299 36.95 24.06 18.53
N GLY A 300 37.97 24.15 19.37
CA GLY A 300 38.13 25.27 20.31
C GLY A 300 37.54 25.10 21.70
N THR A 301 38.26 24.40 22.58
CA THR A 301 38.43 24.86 23.97
C THR A 301 39.91 24.74 24.31
N SER A 302 40.68 25.74 23.89
CA SER A 302 41.92 26.10 24.55
C SER A 302 41.59 27.31 25.42
N GLU A 303 41.48 27.09 26.72
CA GLU A 303 41.73 28.16 27.68
C GLU A 303 42.75 27.65 28.72
N PRO A 304 43.67 28.53 29.17
CA PRO A 304 44.70 28.22 30.15
C PRO A 304 44.15 27.95 31.55
#